data_AF-D9SDF2-F1
#
_entry.id   AF-D9SDF2-F1
#
_cell.length_a   1.000
_cell.length_b   1.000
_cell.length_c   1.000
_cell.angle_alpha   90.00
_cell.angle_beta   90.00
_cell.angle_gamma   90.00
#
_symmetry.space_group_name_H-M   'P 1'
#
loop_
_entity.id
_entity.type
_entity.pdbx_description
1 polymer ?
#
loop_
_entity_poly.entity_id
_entity_poly.type
_entity_poly.pdbx_seq_one_letter_code
_entity_poly.pdbx_strand_id
1 'polypeptide(L)'
;MRYSCAELARFQLLGYPKSRQGWDKLVKERNWEFVELHGKGRGGFRREYLPSEEVLNLIKKVKNSDIAPPVSSEKTGMEMLATNPNVTSGRDKLHDLQLVSYGNTLRYSCAQLAKFQLVGHPKSRQGWDKLVKEKKWEFVELHGKGRGGFRREYLPSEEVLYMIKMGKNNNLVPPVSNEKIRIETLAIKPKDTSGFEELLDQQDEWAEISIRLERIIRNNQVLANADNRTLKRLSLMALRCIYMFCEGNIEAAKLWLDNALSTNSLVKLVYEGFCNGKNIDPACNYYINPPMW
;
A
#
# COMPACT_ATOMS: atom_id res chain seq x y z
N MET A 1 -21.81 -35.26 -7.95
CA MET A 1 -22.21 -33.84 -7.76
C MET A 1 -21.07 -32.97 -8.28
N ARG A 2 -21.32 -32.03 -9.20
CA ARG A 2 -20.28 -31.16 -9.78
C ARG A 2 -20.33 -29.79 -9.11
N TYR A 3 -19.20 -29.08 -9.11
CA TYR A 3 -19.06 -27.79 -8.44
C TYR A 3 -18.24 -26.82 -9.29
N SER A 4 -18.64 -25.56 -9.30
CA SER A 4 -17.81 -24.49 -9.85
C SER A 4 -16.67 -24.12 -8.89
N CYS A 5 -15.56 -23.56 -9.43
CA CYS A 5 -14.46 -23.06 -8.59
C CYS A 5 -14.91 -22.00 -7.57
N ALA A 6 -15.97 -21.25 -7.89
CA ALA A 6 -16.55 -20.28 -6.97
C ALA A 6 -17.28 -20.94 -5.79
N GLU A 7 -17.98 -22.06 -6.02
CA GLU A 7 -18.61 -22.84 -4.97
C GLU A 7 -17.57 -23.56 -4.11
N LEU A 8 -16.54 -24.14 -4.72
CA LEU A 8 -15.43 -24.77 -3.99
C LEU A 8 -14.73 -23.79 -3.04
N ALA A 9 -14.53 -22.54 -3.48
CA ALA A 9 -13.96 -21.48 -2.65
C ALA A 9 -14.84 -21.12 -1.44
N ARG A 10 -16.18 -21.22 -1.58
CA ARG A 10 -17.12 -20.89 -0.50
C ARG A 10 -17.08 -21.90 0.64
N PHE A 11 -16.72 -23.16 0.38
CA PHE A 11 -16.61 -24.17 1.43
C PHE A 11 -15.39 -23.98 2.34
N GLN A 12 -14.42 -23.14 1.96
CA GLN A 12 -13.20 -22.84 2.75
C GLN A 12 -12.50 -24.09 3.30
N LEU A 13 -12.35 -25.12 2.46
CA LEU A 13 -11.82 -26.42 2.88
C LEU A 13 -10.38 -26.31 3.41
N LEU A 14 -10.09 -26.94 4.54
CA LEU A 14 -8.76 -26.96 5.14
C LEU A 14 -7.75 -27.65 4.21
N GLY A 15 -6.59 -27.03 3.99
CA GLY A 15 -5.56 -27.54 3.06
C GLY A 15 -5.81 -27.22 1.58
N TYR A 16 -6.91 -26.54 1.25
CA TYR A 16 -7.24 -26.15 -0.11
C TYR A 16 -7.30 -24.61 -0.26
N PRO A 17 -7.24 -24.09 -1.51
CA PRO A 17 -7.33 -22.66 -1.74
C PRO A 17 -8.63 -22.06 -1.20
N LYS A 18 -8.55 -20.86 -0.63
CA LYS A 18 -9.73 -20.10 -0.15
C LYS A 18 -10.32 -19.14 -1.19
N SER A 19 -9.63 -18.95 -2.32
CA SER A 19 -10.03 -18.04 -3.38
C SER A 19 -10.39 -18.78 -4.66
N ARG A 20 -11.32 -18.22 -5.44
CA ARG A 20 -11.69 -18.76 -6.77
C ARG A 20 -10.46 -18.93 -7.66
N GLN A 21 -9.56 -17.95 -7.70
CA GLN A 21 -8.36 -18.00 -8.54
C GLN A 21 -7.41 -19.13 -8.12
N GLY A 22 -7.29 -19.39 -6.82
CA GLY A 22 -6.50 -20.51 -6.32
C GLY A 22 -7.10 -21.86 -6.73
N TRP A 23 -8.43 -21.99 -6.70
CA TRP A 23 -9.12 -23.16 -7.25
C TRP A 23 -8.92 -23.30 -8.76
N ASP A 24 -9.04 -22.21 -9.53
CA ASP A 24 -8.81 -22.23 -10.98
C ASP A 24 -7.40 -22.72 -11.34
N LYS A 25 -6.40 -22.42 -10.51
CA LYS A 25 -5.02 -22.92 -10.67
C LYS A 25 -4.94 -24.41 -10.31
N LEU A 26 -5.46 -24.79 -9.15
CA LEU A 26 -5.40 -26.18 -8.65
C LEU A 26 -6.12 -27.17 -9.58
N VAL A 27 -7.31 -26.85 -10.07
CA VAL A 27 -8.07 -27.75 -10.96
C VAL A 27 -7.38 -27.95 -12.31
N LYS A 28 -6.66 -26.93 -12.80
CA LYS A 28 -5.83 -27.02 -14.01
C LYS A 28 -4.59 -27.86 -13.76
N GLU A 29 -3.86 -27.60 -12.67
CA GLU A 29 -2.65 -28.36 -12.31
C GLU A 29 -2.95 -29.85 -12.11
N ARG A 30 -4.12 -30.18 -11.55
CA ARG A 30 -4.55 -31.56 -11.31
C ARG A 30 -5.40 -32.14 -12.43
N ASN A 31 -5.58 -31.43 -13.54
CA ASN A 31 -6.38 -31.85 -14.70
C ASN A 31 -7.76 -32.44 -14.34
N TRP A 32 -8.53 -31.73 -13.50
CA TRP A 32 -9.84 -32.20 -13.09
C TRP A 32 -10.83 -32.22 -14.27
N GLU A 33 -11.62 -33.29 -14.34
CA GLU A 33 -12.71 -33.39 -15.32
C GLU A 33 -13.74 -32.28 -15.09
N PHE A 34 -14.15 -31.63 -16.19
CA PHE A 34 -15.14 -30.56 -16.15
C PHE A 34 -16.23 -30.75 -17.19
N VAL A 35 -17.41 -30.22 -16.88
CA VAL A 35 -18.51 -30.05 -17.81
C VAL A 35 -18.73 -28.56 -18.03
N GLU A 36 -18.88 -28.20 -19.29
CA GLU A 36 -19.18 -26.83 -19.70
C GLU A 36 -20.69 -26.65 -19.80
N LEU A 37 -21.22 -25.68 -19.05
CA LEU A 37 -22.65 -25.37 -19.00
C LEU A 37 -22.87 -23.92 -19.44
N HIS A 38 -24.03 -23.66 -20.04
CA HIS A 38 -24.43 -22.30 -20.37
C HIS A 38 -24.66 -21.50 -19.07
N GLY A 39 -23.94 -20.39 -18.93
CA GLY A 39 -24.11 -19.45 -17.83
C GLY A 39 -25.14 -18.36 -18.15
N LYS A 40 -25.68 -17.72 -17.10
CA LYS A 40 -26.68 -16.64 -17.22
C LYS A 40 -26.12 -15.32 -17.81
N GLY A 41 -24.83 -15.25 -18.14
CA GLY A 41 -24.17 -14.04 -18.65
C GLY A 41 -24.05 -14.02 -20.18
N ARG A 42 -23.83 -12.84 -20.77
CA ARG A 42 -23.69 -12.64 -22.22
C ARG A 42 -22.52 -13.49 -22.78
N GLY A 43 -22.86 -14.60 -23.45
CA GLY A 43 -21.89 -15.56 -24.03
C GLY A 43 -21.06 -16.33 -23.00
N GLY A 44 -21.49 -16.37 -21.73
CA GLY A 44 -20.67 -16.94 -20.67
C GLY A 44 -20.92 -18.43 -20.50
N PHE A 45 -19.98 -19.27 -20.91
CA PHE A 45 -19.93 -20.65 -20.43
C PHE A 45 -19.35 -20.69 -19.02
N ARG A 46 -19.88 -21.58 -18.17
CA ARG A 46 -19.32 -21.88 -16.85
C ARG A 46 -18.83 -23.32 -16.84
N ARG A 47 -17.70 -23.55 -16.19
CA ARG A 47 -17.15 -24.90 -15.98
C ARG A 47 -17.48 -25.38 -14.58
N GLU A 48 -18.04 -26.56 -14.50
CA GLU A 48 -18.27 -27.29 -13.25
C GLU A 48 -17.39 -28.53 -13.24
N TYR A 49 -16.65 -28.72 -12.16
CA TYR A 49 -15.65 -29.77 -12.02
C TYR A 49 -16.18 -30.90 -11.14
N LEU A 50 -15.67 -32.11 -11.37
CA LEU A 50 -15.87 -33.24 -10.48
C LEU A 50 -14.70 -33.31 -9.48
N PRO A 51 -14.92 -33.00 -8.18
CA PRO A 51 -13.85 -33.06 -7.20
C PRO A 51 -13.45 -34.50 -6.88
N SER A 52 -12.21 -34.69 -6.43
CA SER A 52 -11.73 -35.98 -5.89
C SER A 52 -12.53 -36.40 -4.65
N GLU A 53 -12.51 -37.69 -4.32
CA GLU A 53 -13.22 -38.23 -3.16
C GLU A 53 -12.83 -37.55 -1.84
N GLU A 54 -11.55 -37.23 -1.68
CA GLU A 54 -11.02 -36.48 -0.54
C GLU A 54 -11.74 -35.14 -0.36
N VAL A 55 -11.86 -34.36 -1.45
CA VAL A 55 -12.52 -33.05 -1.45
C VAL A 55 -14.02 -33.20 -1.22
N LEU A 56 -14.66 -34.21 -1.82
CA LEU A 56 -16.08 -34.50 -1.59
C LEU A 56 -16.37 -34.82 -0.13
N ASN A 57 -15.49 -35.56 0.55
CA ASN A 57 -15.64 -35.86 1.98
C ASN A 57 -15.52 -34.60 2.84
N LEU A 58 -14.62 -33.68 2.50
CA LEU A 58 -14.52 -32.39 3.18
C LEU A 58 -15.76 -31.52 2.94
N ILE A 59 -16.28 -31.47 1.71
CA ILE A 59 -17.52 -30.75 1.39
C ILE A 59 -18.71 -31.32 2.18
N LYS A 60 -18.83 -32.65 2.28
CA LYS A 60 -19.88 -33.30 3.08
C LYS A 60 -19.77 -32.92 4.56
N LYS A 61 -18.56 -32.90 5.12
CA LYS A 61 -18.35 -32.45 6.50
C LYS A 61 -18.82 -31.01 6.71
N VAL A 62 -18.44 -30.09 5.81
CA VAL A 62 -18.84 -28.68 5.88
C VAL A 62 -20.35 -28.50 5.68
N LYS A 63 -20.97 -29.26 4.79
CA LYS A 63 -22.44 -29.21 4.56
C LYS A 63 -23.24 -29.77 5.73
N ASN A 64 -22.70 -30.76 6.46
CA ASN A 64 -23.35 -31.37 7.60
C ASN A 64 -23.08 -30.59 8.91
N SER A 65 -22.01 -29.82 8.97
CA SER A 65 -21.75 -28.86 10.04
C SER A 65 -22.44 -27.54 9.66
N ASP A 66 -23.71 -27.36 10.02
CA ASP A 66 -24.41 -26.08 9.84
C ASP A 66 -23.68 -24.96 10.60
N ILE A 67 -22.78 -24.24 9.91
CA ILE A 67 -22.17 -23.00 10.37
C ILE A 67 -22.67 -21.90 9.44
N ALA A 68 -23.70 -21.19 9.92
CA ALA A 68 -24.13 -19.94 9.34
C ALA A 68 -22.96 -18.93 9.34
N PRO A 69 -22.75 -18.16 8.27
CA PRO A 69 -21.80 -17.05 8.31
C PRO A 69 -22.34 -15.95 9.26
N PRO A 70 -21.50 -15.31 10.10
CA PRO A 70 -21.96 -14.19 10.92
C PRO A 70 -22.29 -12.99 10.02
N VAL A 71 -23.57 -12.61 10.04
CA VAL A 71 -24.09 -11.37 9.45
C VAL A 71 -23.92 -10.27 10.50
N SER A 72 -23.00 -9.33 10.30
CA SER A 72 -22.96 -8.08 11.08
C SER A 72 -23.81 -7.03 10.36
N SER A 73 -25.11 -7.02 10.67
CA SER A 73 -26.03 -5.93 10.37
C SER A 73 -26.05 -4.95 11.55
N GLU A 74 -25.63 -3.71 11.33
CA GLU A 74 -26.07 -2.59 12.17
C GLU A 74 -26.75 -1.56 11.27
N LYS A 75 -28.08 -1.63 11.29
CA LYS A 75 -28.98 -0.53 11.03
C LYS A 75 -29.01 0.32 12.31
N THR A 76 -28.69 1.60 12.19
CA THR A 76 -29.23 2.59 13.13
C THR A 76 -29.81 3.71 12.28
N GLY A 77 -31.15 3.74 12.23
CA GLY A 77 -31.88 4.89 11.77
C GLY A 77 -31.81 5.99 12.83
N MET A 78 -31.71 7.23 12.38
CA MET A 78 -32.28 8.34 13.12
C MET A 78 -32.87 9.34 12.13
N GLU A 79 -34.11 9.66 12.43
CA GLU A 79 -35.09 10.37 11.66
C GLU A 79 -35.00 11.88 11.95
N MET A 80 -35.30 12.67 10.90
CA MET A 80 -35.77 14.05 10.83
C MET A 80 -35.50 15.05 11.97
N LEU A 81 -35.03 16.25 11.59
CA LEU A 81 -35.67 17.53 11.95
C LEU A 81 -35.39 18.59 10.87
N ALA A 82 -36.42 19.38 10.59
CA ALA A 82 -36.53 20.34 9.49
C ALA A 82 -36.27 21.79 9.95
N THR A 83 -36.12 22.69 8.96
CA THR A 83 -36.23 24.18 8.98
C THR A 83 -35.11 24.93 9.73
N ASN A 84 -34.54 26.04 9.23
CA ASN A 84 -35.14 27.22 8.60
C ASN A 84 -34.13 27.99 7.71
N PRO A 85 -34.59 28.91 6.84
CA PRO A 85 -33.77 29.69 5.92
C PRO A 85 -33.37 31.08 6.47
N ASN A 86 -32.43 31.73 5.77
CA ASN A 86 -32.48 33.12 5.27
C ASN A 86 -31.28 34.05 5.61
N VAL A 87 -30.79 34.78 4.58
CA VAL A 87 -30.13 36.13 4.57
C VAL A 87 -28.66 36.19 5.08
N THR A 88 -27.62 36.80 4.49
CA THR A 88 -27.41 37.77 3.39
C THR A 88 -25.92 37.78 2.95
N SER A 89 -25.71 38.18 1.68
CA SER A 89 -24.73 39.17 1.19
C SER A 89 -23.40 39.40 1.93
N GLY A 90 -22.30 39.16 1.22
CA GLY A 90 -21.00 39.75 1.52
C GLY A 90 -19.99 39.46 0.41
N ARG A 91 -19.94 40.33 -0.60
CA ARG A 91 -18.77 40.48 -1.48
C ARG A 91 -17.59 40.90 -0.59
N ASP A 92 -16.48 40.17 -0.65
CA ASP A 92 -15.17 40.81 -0.77
C ASP A 92 -14.09 39.84 -1.27
N LYS A 93 -13.59 40.18 -2.46
CA LYS A 93 -12.19 40.16 -2.91
C LYS A 93 -11.29 39.02 -2.42
N LEU A 94 -11.03 38.07 -3.32
CA LEU A 94 -9.69 37.51 -3.50
C LEU A 94 -9.38 37.45 -5.01
N HIS A 95 -8.77 38.51 -5.51
CA HIS A 95 -7.97 38.43 -6.72
C HIS A 95 -6.52 38.16 -6.29
N ASP A 96 -5.82 37.43 -7.17
CA ASP A 96 -4.36 37.25 -7.21
C ASP A 96 -3.78 36.08 -6.40
N LEU A 97 -4.14 34.87 -6.83
CA LEU A 97 -3.18 33.79 -6.97
C LEU A 97 -3.04 33.46 -8.46
N GLN A 98 -2.19 34.22 -9.16
CA GLN A 98 -1.60 33.76 -10.42
C GLN A 98 -0.76 32.51 -10.13
N LEU A 99 -1.42 31.35 -10.21
CA LEU A 99 -0.79 30.05 -10.31
C LEU A 99 -0.03 30.01 -11.63
N VAL A 100 1.27 30.30 -11.54
CA VAL A 100 2.24 30.08 -12.59
C VAL A 100 2.09 28.65 -13.12
N SER A 101 1.76 28.56 -14.39
CA SER A 101 1.49 27.32 -15.10
C SER A 101 2.73 26.42 -15.13
N TYR A 102 2.66 25.32 -14.38
CA TYR A 102 3.47 24.12 -14.66
C TYR A 102 2.52 22.92 -14.84
N GLY A 103 1.85 22.91 -15.99
CA GLY A 103 1.61 21.77 -16.88
C GLY A 103 0.93 20.48 -16.41
N ASN A 104 0.70 20.22 -15.12
CA ASN A 104 0.12 18.97 -14.64
C ASN A 104 -1.12 19.23 -13.79
N THR A 105 -2.24 19.54 -14.45
CA THR A 105 -3.54 19.57 -13.79
C THR A 105 -3.85 18.17 -13.25
N LEU A 106 -3.87 18.02 -11.92
CA LEU A 106 -4.09 16.74 -11.25
C LEU A 106 -5.52 16.25 -11.46
N ARG A 107 -5.70 15.22 -12.29
CA ARG A 107 -6.98 14.55 -12.52
C ARG A 107 -7.05 13.23 -11.74
N TYR A 108 -8.26 12.86 -11.34
CA TYR A 108 -8.50 11.66 -10.53
C TYR A 108 -9.70 10.88 -11.06
N SER A 109 -9.61 9.55 -11.05
CA SER A 109 -10.77 8.67 -11.26
C SER A 109 -11.66 8.65 -10.02
N CYS A 110 -12.97 8.37 -10.19
CA CYS A 110 -13.90 8.25 -9.05
C CYS A 110 -13.48 7.14 -8.06
N ALA A 111 -12.74 6.12 -8.54
CA ALA A 111 -12.19 5.08 -7.67
C ALA A 111 -11.02 5.60 -6.81
N GLN A 112 -10.18 6.50 -7.33
CA GLN A 112 -9.14 7.16 -6.54
C GLN A 112 -9.76 8.13 -5.53
N LEU A 113 -10.77 8.90 -5.93
CA LEU A 113 -11.48 9.82 -5.03
C LEU A 113 -12.12 9.09 -3.85
N ALA A 114 -12.74 7.94 -4.09
CA ALA A 114 -13.30 7.09 -3.03
C ALA A 114 -12.25 6.60 -2.01
N LYS A 115 -11.00 6.37 -2.44
CA LYS A 115 -9.92 5.91 -1.55
C LYS A 115 -9.45 6.98 -0.57
N PHE A 116 -9.65 8.26 -0.88
CA PHE A 116 -9.27 9.34 0.04
C PHE A 116 -10.22 9.49 1.23
N GLN A 117 -11.42 8.88 1.18
CA GLN A 117 -12.42 8.92 2.27
C GLN A 117 -12.69 10.33 2.83
N LEU A 118 -12.78 11.32 1.94
CA LEU A 118 -12.94 12.73 2.32
C LEU A 118 -14.23 12.95 3.13
N VAL A 119 -14.13 13.75 4.20
CA VAL A 119 -15.29 14.10 5.05
C VAL A 119 -16.30 14.90 4.23
N GLY A 120 -17.60 14.65 4.43
CA GLY A 120 -18.69 15.29 3.68
C GLY A 120 -18.84 14.81 2.23
N HIS A 121 -18.01 13.87 1.77
CA HIS A 121 -18.01 13.37 0.40
C HIS A 121 -18.39 11.89 0.35
N PRO A 122 -18.80 11.38 -0.83
CA PRO A 122 -19.11 9.96 -1.00
C PRO A 122 -17.94 9.06 -0.62
N LYS A 123 -18.21 7.98 0.12
CA LYS A 123 -17.19 6.97 0.46
C LYS A 123 -17.05 5.87 -0.60
N SER A 124 -17.97 5.79 -1.57
CA SER A 124 -18.01 4.76 -2.60
C SER A 124 -17.77 5.33 -3.99
N ARG A 125 -17.22 4.52 -4.89
CA ARG A 125 -17.04 4.88 -6.32
C ARG A 125 -18.36 5.33 -6.97
N GLN A 126 -19.47 4.63 -6.69
CA GLN A 126 -20.78 4.94 -7.26
C GLN A 126 -21.31 6.29 -6.78
N GLY A 127 -21.10 6.62 -5.50
CA GLY A 127 -21.48 7.92 -4.97
C GLY A 127 -20.67 9.06 -5.60
N TRP A 128 -19.36 8.85 -5.83
CA TRP A 128 -18.55 9.80 -6.59
C TRP A 128 -19.03 9.94 -8.03
N ASP A 129 -19.36 8.85 -8.72
CA ASP A 129 -19.89 8.89 -10.09
C ASP A 129 -21.19 9.71 -10.18
N LYS A 130 -22.07 9.59 -9.19
CA LYS A 130 -23.28 10.43 -9.09
C LYS A 130 -22.93 11.92 -8.88
N LEU A 131 -22.04 12.21 -7.93
CA LEU A 131 -21.64 13.57 -7.59
C LEU A 131 -20.99 14.30 -8.77
N VAL A 132 -20.04 13.67 -9.47
CA VAL A 132 -19.34 14.31 -10.60
C VAL A 132 -20.28 14.58 -11.78
N LYS A 133 -21.29 13.73 -12.00
CA LYS A 133 -22.34 13.93 -13.01
C LYS A 133 -23.26 15.08 -12.63
N GLU A 134 -23.70 15.12 -11.37
CA GLU A 134 -24.57 16.16 -10.84
C GLU A 134 -23.90 17.54 -10.91
N LYS A 135 -22.62 17.62 -10.52
CA LYS A 135 -21.82 18.85 -10.53
C LYS A 135 -21.16 19.14 -11.88
N LYS A 136 -21.37 18.30 -12.90
CA LYS A 136 -20.82 18.43 -14.26
C LYS A 136 -19.31 18.72 -14.29
N TRP A 137 -18.52 17.94 -13.54
CA TRP A 137 -17.07 18.12 -13.50
C TRP A 137 -16.42 17.85 -14.86
N GLU A 138 -15.41 18.64 -15.21
CA GLU A 138 -14.60 18.41 -16.40
C GLU A 138 -13.85 17.07 -16.31
N PHE A 139 -13.82 16.33 -17.40
CA PHE A 139 -13.13 15.04 -17.46
C PHE A 139 -12.35 14.85 -18.76
N VAL A 140 -11.34 13.98 -18.70
CA VAL A 140 -10.64 13.45 -19.87
C VAL A 140 -10.91 11.97 -19.94
N GLU A 141 -11.18 11.49 -21.14
CA GLU A 141 -11.37 10.08 -21.43
C GLU A 141 -10.03 9.46 -21.86
N LEU A 142 -9.60 8.43 -21.16
CA LEU A 142 -8.34 7.72 -21.38
C LEU A 142 -8.64 6.26 -21.71
N HIS A 143 -7.79 5.64 -22.52
CA HIS A 143 -7.86 4.19 -22.72
C HIS A 143 -7.60 3.47 -21.39
N GLY A 144 -8.55 2.62 -21.00
CA GLY A 144 -8.41 1.76 -19.83
C GLY A 144 -7.60 0.50 -20.17
N LYS A 145 -6.99 -0.09 -19.14
CA LYS A 145 -6.18 -1.33 -19.25
C LYS A 145 -7.02 -2.61 -19.58
N GLY A 146 -8.34 -2.50 -19.67
CA GLY A 146 -9.24 -3.63 -19.95
C GLY A 146 -9.46 -3.86 -21.44
N ARG A 147 -10.25 -4.88 -21.80
CA ARG A 147 -10.64 -5.17 -23.20
C ARG A 147 -11.50 -4.02 -23.77
N GLY A 148 -10.86 -2.98 -24.29
CA GLY A 148 -11.51 -1.86 -24.99
C GLY A 148 -12.31 -0.90 -24.11
N GLY A 149 -12.14 -0.93 -22.79
CA GLY A 149 -12.86 -0.02 -21.90
C GLY A 149 -12.16 1.34 -21.79
N PHE A 150 -12.91 2.43 -21.90
CA PHE A 150 -12.41 3.76 -21.56
C PHE A 150 -12.57 4.02 -20.06
N ARG A 151 -11.67 4.84 -19.49
CA ARG A 151 -11.78 5.36 -18.13
C ARG A 151 -11.84 6.89 -18.18
N ARG A 152 -12.62 7.48 -17.29
CA ARG A 152 -12.70 8.94 -17.14
C ARG A 152 -11.92 9.38 -15.92
N GLU A 153 -11.11 10.42 -16.09
CA GLU A 153 -10.42 11.11 -15.01
C GLU A 153 -10.93 12.55 -14.94
N TYR A 154 -11.37 12.94 -13.76
CA TYR A 154 -12.07 14.19 -13.50
C TYR A 154 -11.12 15.21 -12.89
N LEU A 155 -11.33 16.48 -13.19
CA LEU A 155 -10.71 17.60 -12.49
C LEU A 155 -11.57 17.94 -11.26
N PRO A 156 -11.08 17.67 -10.03
CA PRO A 156 -11.84 18.02 -8.84
C PRO A 156 -11.91 19.52 -8.61
N SER A 157 -12.94 19.96 -7.88
CA SER A 157 -13.00 21.34 -7.39
C SER A 157 -11.80 21.66 -6.48
N GLU A 158 -11.48 22.94 -6.34
CA GLU A 158 -10.39 23.40 -5.47
C GLU A 158 -10.54 22.93 -4.03
N GLU A 159 -11.77 22.91 -3.52
CA GLU A 159 -12.11 22.40 -2.18
C GLU A 159 -11.69 20.93 -2.02
N VAL A 160 -12.02 20.09 -3.01
CA VAL A 160 -11.66 18.65 -2.99
C VAL A 160 -10.16 18.47 -3.14
N LEU A 161 -9.49 19.25 -3.99
CA LEU A 161 -8.03 19.24 -4.11
C LEU A 161 -7.35 19.64 -2.79
N TYR A 162 -7.87 20.65 -2.10
CA TYR A 162 -7.39 21.08 -0.79
C TYR A 162 -7.55 19.96 0.25
N MET A 163 -8.71 19.32 0.32
CA MET A 163 -8.94 18.18 1.22
C MET A 163 -8.03 16.99 0.92
N ILE A 164 -7.75 16.67 -0.34
CA ILE A 164 -6.80 15.61 -0.72
C ILE A 164 -5.39 15.96 -0.24
N LYS A 165 -4.98 17.23 -0.39
CA LYS A 165 -3.66 17.71 0.06
C LYS A 165 -3.53 17.63 1.59
N MET A 166 -4.57 18.05 2.32
CA MET A 166 -4.58 17.99 3.78
C MET A 166 -4.69 16.55 4.31
N GLY A 167 -5.49 15.69 3.67
CA GLY A 167 -5.61 14.28 4.04
C GLY A 167 -4.32 13.47 3.84
N LYS A 168 -3.50 13.82 2.83
CA LYS A 168 -2.15 13.27 2.69
C LYS A 168 -1.24 13.67 3.84
N ASN A 169 -1.42 14.87 4.40
CA ASN A 169 -0.63 15.37 5.52
C ASN A 169 -1.13 14.81 6.86
N ASN A 170 -2.42 14.55 7.03
CA ASN A 170 -2.97 14.01 8.28
C ASN A 170 -2.84 12.49 8.45
N ASN A 171 -2.38 11.77 7.43
CA ASN A 171 -1.82 10.43 7.58
C ASN A 171 -0.35 10.46 8.07
N LEU A 172 0.21 11.63 8.36
CA LEU A 172 1.30 11.75 9.32
C LEU A 172 0.67 11.56 10.70
N VAL A 173 1.05 10.48 11.37
CA VAL A 173 0.81 10.21 12.80
C VAL A 173 0.85 11.53 13.58
N PRO A 174 -0.08 11.80 14.52
CA PRO A 174 -0.03 13.03 15.30
C PRO A 174 1.37 13.19 15.91
N PRO A 175 1.92 14.41 16.00
CA PRO A 175 3.21 14.60 16.64
C PRO A 175 3.08 14.09 18.06
N VAL A 176 3.69 12.93 18.33
CA VAL A 176 4.05 12.57 19.70
C VAL A 176 4.87 13.76 20.18
N SER A 177 4.43 14.35 21.29
CA SER A 177 5.12 15.48 21.90
C SER A 177 6.61 15.21 21.88
N ASN A 178 7.39 16.17 21.36
CA ASN A 178 8.84 16.14 21.37
C ASN A 178 9.34 16.22 22.82
N GLU A 179 9.14 15.16 23.58
CA GLU A 179 9.87 14.90 24.80
C GLU A 179 11.21 14.36 24.37
N LYS A 180 12.04 15.33 23.98
CA LYS A 180 13.50 15.34 24.00
C LYS A 180 14.08 14.00 24.47
N ILE A 181 14.21 13.04 23.55
CA ILE A 181 15.06 11.87 23.78
C ILE A 181 16.48 12.43 23.87
N ARG A 182 16.89 12.75 25.10
CA ARG A 182 18.30 12.82 25.46
C ARG A 182 18.80 11.40 25.32
N ILE A 183 19.32 11.07 24.14
CA ILE A 183 20.33 10.01 24.05
C ILE A 183 21.52 10.60 24.79
N GLU A 184 21.60 10.31 26.08
CA GLU A 184 22.84 10.52 26.82
C GLU A 184 23.90 9.74 26.07
N THR A 185 24.86 10.50 25.57
CA THR A 185 26.01 10.05 24.81
C THR A 185 26.73 8.98 25.62
N LEU A 186 26.39 7.71 25.37
CA LEU A 186 27.23 6.59 25.73
C LEU A 186 28.46 6.67 24.81
N ALA A 187 29.41 7.50 25.22
CA ALA A 187 30.75 7.55 24.65
C ALA A 187 31.45 6.23 24.98
N ILE A 188 31.13 5.18 24.23
CA ILE A 188 31.83 3.91 24.27
C ILE A 188 32.97 4.05 23.27
N LYS A 189 34.20 4.14 23.80
CA LYS A 189 35.41 4.19 22.97
C LYS A 189 35.47 2.95 22.07
N PRO A 190 35.94 3.08 20.82
CA PRO A 190 36.15 1.94 19.93
C PRO A 190 37.02 0.92 20.64
N LYS A 191 36.53 -0.33 20.71
CA LYS A 191 37.25 -1.46 21.27
C LYS A 191 38.36 -1.82 20.27
N ASP A 192 39.56 -1.30 20.50
CA ASP A 192 40.72 -1.70 19.72
C ASP A 192 41.04 -3.18 20.00
N THR A 193 41.28 -3.92 18.92
CA THR A 193 41.69 -5.34 18.84
C THR A 193 40.59 -6.39 19.05
N SER A 194 39.67 -6.50 18.09
CA SER A 194 38.86 -7.72 17.90
C SER A 194 39.69 -8.79 17.18
N GLY A 195 39.61 -10.04 17.65
CA GLY A 195 40.22 -11.20 16.98
C GLY A 195 39.50 -11.53 15.67
N PHE A 196 40.12 -12.32 14.79
CA PHE A 196 39.57 -12.72 13.50
C PHE A 196 38.15 -13.33 13.60
N GLU A 197 37.87 -14.10 14.65
CA GLU A 197 36.53 -14.67 14.91
C GLU A 197 35.49 -13.60 15.23
N GLU A 198 35.84 -12.57 16.01
CA GLU A 198 34.92 -11.47 16.35
C GLU A 198 34.63 -10.57 15.12
N LEU A 199 35.54 -10.50 14.15
CA LEU A 199 35.29 -9.84 12.86
C LEU A 199 34.31 -10.63 11.98
N LEU A 200 34.39 -11.97 11.99
CA LEU A 200 33.45 -12.84 11.28
C LEU A 200 32.04 -12.72 11.86
N ASP A 201 31.92 -12.74 13.19
CA ASP A 201 30.63 -12.56 13.87
C ASP A 201 30.02 -11.20 13.55
N GLN A 202 30.83 -10.13 13.55
CA GLN A 202 30.38 -8.81 13.14
C GLN A 202 29.92 -8.78 11.67
N GLN A 203 30.61 -9.50 10.78
CA GLN A 203 30.24 -9.58 9.36
C GLN A 203 28.87 -10.27 9.17
N ASP A 204 28.62 -11.35 9.90
CA ASP A 204 27.35 -12.07 9.87
C ASP A 204 26.20 -11.21 10.41
N GLU A 205 26.42 -10.47 11.50
CA GLU A 205 25.42 -9.55 12.05
C GLU A 205 25.09 -8.39 11.09
N TRP A 206 26.10 -7.81 10.44
CA TRP A 206 25.89 -6.78 9.41
C TRP A 206 25.18 -7.34 8.17
N ALA A 207 25.45 -8.59 7.78
CA ALA A 207 24.74 -9.27 6.71
C ALA A 207 23.26 -9.47 7.05
N GLU A 208 22.94 -9.84 8.29
CA GLU A 208 21.56 -9.97 8.77
C GLU A 208 20.81 -8.64 8.70
N ILE A 209 21.43 -7.56 9.18
CA ILE A 209 20.87 -6.19 9.11
C ILE A 209 20.60 -5.79 7.66
N SER A 210 21.53 -6.09 6.75
CA SER A 210 21.39 -5.81 5.32
C SER A 210 20.22 -6.55 4.67
N ILE A 211 20.10 -7.86 4.94
CA ILE A 211 18.97 -8.68 4.45
C ILE A 211 17.64 -8.15 4.98
N ARG A 212 17.61 -7.75 6.27
CA ARG A 212 16.42 -7.19 6.91
C ARG A 212 16.01 -5.87 6.24
N LEU A 213 16.96 -4.97 5.99
CA LEU A 213 16.75 -3.73 5.24
C LEU A 213 16.21 -3.97 3.83
N GLU A 214 16.78 -4.91 3.08
CA GLU A 214 16.29 -5.24 1.75
C GLU A 214 14.84 -5.73 1.77
N ARG A 215 14.48 -6.57 2.74
CA ARG A 215 13.11 -7.07 2.89
C ARG A 215 12.13 -5.93 3.16
N ILE A 216 12.52 -4.96 3.97
CA ILE A 216 11.72 -3.77 4.30
C ILE A 216 11.52 -2.90 3.06
N ILE A 217 12.59 -2.62 2.33
CA ILE A 217 12.56 -1.80 1.10
C ILE A 217 11.67 -2.46 0.04
N ARG A 218 11.76 -3.80 -0.13
CA ARG A 218 10.89 -4.56 -1.07
C ARG A 218 9.42 -4.57 -0.67
N ASN A 219 9.13 -4.64 0.63
CA ASN A 219 7.75 -4.68 1.12
C ASN A 219 7.08 -3.29 1.15
N ASN A 220 7.82 -2.22 0.88
CA ASN A 220 7.27 -0.89 0.85
C ASN A 220 6.40 -0.66 -0.40
N GLN A 221 5.13 -0.30 -0.20
CA GLN A 221 4.17 -0.10 -1.29
C GLN A 221 4.57 1.01 -2.28
N VAL A 222 5.30 2.02 -1.82
CA VAL A 222 5.78 3.13 -2.67
C VAL A 222 6.89 2.65 -3.62
N LEU A 223 7.72 1.70 -3.15
CA LEU A 223 8.84 1.13 -3.89
C LEU A 223 8.50 -0.18 -4.61
N ALA A 224 7.25 -0.64 -4.54
CA ALA A 224 6.81 -1.94 -5.09
C ALA A 224 7.03 -2.09 -6.60
N ASN A 225 7.20 -0.98 -7.34
CA ASN A 225 7.47 -0.97 -8.77
C ASN A 225 8.92 -0.59 -9.12
N ALA A 226 9.79 -0.35 -8.13
CA ALA A 226 11.19 -0.02 -8.39
C ALA A 226 11.94 -1.26 -8.89
N ASP A 227 12.89 -1.06 -9.80
CA ASP A 227 13.73 -2.16 -10.28
C ASP A 227 14.70 -2.66 -9.19
N ASN A 228 15.17 -3.91 -9.32
CA ASN A 228 16.08 -4.53 -8.34
C ASN A 228 17.38 -3.73 -8.14
N ARG A 229 17.84 -3.01 -9.16
CA ARG A 229 19.08 -2.20 -9.09
C ARG A 229 18.89 -1.01 -8.17
N THR A 230 17.73 -0.35 -8.25
CA THR A 230 17.33 0.77 -7.40
C THR A 230 17.14 0.31 -5.97
N LEU A 231 16.45 -0.81 -5.76
CA LEU A 231 16.26 -1.37 -4.41
C LEU A 231 17.60 -1.72 -3.74
N LYS A 232 18.56 -2.29 -4.49
CA LYS A 232 19.90 -2.62 -3.99
C LYS A 232 20.76 -1.38 -3.70
N ARG A 233 20.60 -0.30 -4.47
CA ARG A 233 21.25 0.99 -4.16
C ARG A 233 20.70 1.59 -2.88
N LEU A 234 19.38 1.55 -2.69
CA LEU A 234 18.73 2.05 -1.49
C LEU A 234 19.13 1.27 -0.24
N SER A 235 19.25 -0.06 -0.32
CA SER A 235 19.72 -0.88 0.81
C SER A 235 21.16 -0.55 1.21
N LEU A 236 22.06 -0.42 0.23
CA LEU A 236 23.46 -0.03 0.49
C LEU A 236 23.58 1.36 1.10
N MET A 237 22.78 2.33 0.62
CA MET A 237 22.76 3.68 1.19
C MET A 237 22.23 3.68 2.63
N ALA A 238 21.14 2.96 2.90
CA ALA A 238 20.59 2.83 4.23
C ALA A 238 21.59 2.18 5.19
N LEU A 239 22.26 1.11 4.76
CA LEU A 239 23.30 0.42 5.53
C LEU A 239 24.46 1.37 5.87
N ARG A 240 24.91 2.19 4.91
CA ARG A 240 25.97 3.18 5.14
C ARG A 240 25.54 4.27 6.12
N CYS A 241 24.31 4.77 6.01
CA CYS A 241 23.77 5.72 6.97
C CYS A 241 23.74 5.12 8.38
N ILE A 242 23.26 3.89 8.54
CA ILE A 242 23.23 3.18 9.82
C ILE A 242 24.65 3.03 10.37
N TYR A 243 25.60 2.58 9.56
CA TYR A 243 27.00 2.46 9.97
C TYR A 243 27.58 3.80 10.46
N MET A 244 27.35 4.89 9.72
CA MET A 244 27.85 6.22 10.10
C MET A 244 27.18 6.77 11.36
N PHE A 245 25.86 6.61 11.51
CA PHE A 245 25.11 7.10 12.68
C PHE A 245 25.40 6.32 13.95
N CYS A 246 25.70 5.03 13.81
CA CYS A 246 25.97 4.15 14.93
C CYS A 246 27.47 3.99 15.19
N GLU A 247 28.34 4.69 14.46
CA GLU A 247 29.81 4.60 14.59
C GLU A 247 30.32 3.14 14.54
N GLY A 248 29.68 2.30 13.72
CA GLY A 248 30.00 0.86 13.65
C GLY A 248 29.45 0.00 14.80
N ASN A 249 28.73 0.57 15.77
CA ASN A 249 28.09 -0.17 16.85
C ASN A 249 26.83 -0.91 16.35
N ILE A 250 26.91 -2.24 16.31
CA ILE A 250 25.87 -3.10 15.75
C ILE A 250 24.59 -3.09 16.59
N GLU A 251 24.70 -3.06 17.91
CA GLU A 251 23.53 -3.03 18.80
C GLU A 251 22.76 -1.71 18.67
N ALA A 252 23.49 -0.59 18.54
CA ALA A 252 22.89 0.70 18.22
C ALA A 252 22.21 0.69 16.85
N ALA A 253 22.81 0.02 15.86
CA ALA A 253 22.25 -0.14 14.51
C ALA A 253 20.95 -0.96 14.51
N LYS A 254 20.91 -2.08 15.25
CA LYS A 254 19.72 -2.92 15.42
C LYS A 254 18.59 -2.14 16.10
N LEU A 255 18.88 -1.47 17.22
CA LEU A 255 17.90 -0.68 17.97
C LEU A 255 17.36 0.50 17.13
N TRP A 256 18.24 1.16 16.39
CA TRP A 256 17.85 2.22 15.47
C TRP A 256 16.95 1.69 14.35
N LEU A 257 17.29 0.54 13.76
CA LEU A 257 16.50 -0.10 12.71
C LEU A 257 15.11 -0.48 13.21
N ASP A 258 15.02 -1.06 14.41
CA ASP A 258 13.74 -1.43 15.05
C ASP A 258 12.87 -0.19 15.32
N ASN A 259 13.48 0.91 15.78
CA ASN A 259 12.77 2.19 15.97
C ASN A 259 12.36 2.84 14.64
N ALA A 260 13.21 2.78 13.61
CA ALA A 260 12.90 3.32 12.30
C ALA A 260 11.76 2.54 11.61
N LEU A 261 11.68 1.24 11.90
CA LEU A 261 10.63 0.34 11.46
C LEU A 261 9.29 0.61 12.14
N SER A 262 9.30 0.77 13.46
CA SER A 262 8.07 1.03 14.24
C SER A 262 7.43 2.36 13.90
N THR A 263 8.24 3.34 13.47
CA THR A 263 7.80 4.70 13.13
C THR A 263 7.60 4.96 11.63
N ASN A 264 7.86 3.96 10.78
CA ASN A 264 7.83 4.11 9.31
C ASN A 264 8.76 5.23 8.79
N SER A 265 9.74 5.64 9.59
CA SER A 265 10.60 6.80 9.38
C SER A 265 11.78 6.49 8.46
N LEU A 266 12.12 5.22 8.26
CA LEU A 266 13.18 4.79 7.33
C LEU A 266 12.92 5.30 5.91
N VAL A 267 11.65 5.32 5.48
CA VAL A 267 11.22 5.84 4.17
C VAL A 267 11.42 7.35 4.11
N LYS A 268 11.03 8.05 5.18
CA LYS A 268 11.19 9.50 5.31
C LYS A 268 12.67 9.88 5.30
N LEU A 269 13.54 9.11 5.94
CA LEU A 269 14.97 9.36 6.03
C LEU A 269 15.70 9.07 4.72
N VAL A 270 15.34 7.96 4.05
CA VAL A 270 15.81 7.67 2.69
C VAL A 270 15.35 8.77 1.73
N TYR A 271 14.12 9.25 1.87
CA TYR A 271 13.56 10.32 1.02
C TYR A 271 14.13 11.71 1.35
N GLU A 272 14.34 12.06 2.61
CA GLU A 272 14.92 13.34 3.06
C GLU A 272 16.43 13.39 2.78
N GLY A 273 17.13 12.26 2.93
CA GLY A 273 18.51 12.12 2.45
C GLY A 273 18.63 12.23 0.93
N PHE A 274 17.57 11.86 0.19
CA PHE A 274 17.50 11.99 -1.27
C PHE A 274 17.10 13.42 -1.72
N CYS A 275 16.25 14.10 -0.96
CA CYS A 275 15.58 15.33 -1.38
C CYS A 275 16.15 16.62 -0.77
N ASN A 276 17.01 16.57 0.26
CA ASN A 276 17.61 17.79 0.84
C ASN A 276 18.79 18.38 0.05
N GLY A 277 19.04 17.94 -1.19
CA GLY A 277 19.42 18.85 -2.28
C GLY A 277 20.66 19.74 -2.11
N LYS A 278 21.55 19.47 -1.16
CA LYS A 278 22.91 20.01 -1.18
C LYS A 278 23.80 18.92 -1.76
N ASN A 279 24.08 19.06 -3.06
CA ASN A 279 25.01 18.28 -3.87
C ASN A 279 25.51 16.99 -3.19
N ILE A 280 24.89 15.87 -3.54
CA ILE A 280 25.64 14.62 -3.52
C ILE A 280 26.79 14.87 -4.49
N ASP A 281 27.99 15.04 -3.94
CA ASP A 281 29.24 15.24 -4.67
C ASP A 281 29.26 14.26 -5.85
N PRO A 282 29.52 14.70 -7.09
CA PRO A 282 29.77 13.81 -8.23
C PRO A 282 30.80 12.70 -7.93
N ALA A 283 31.69 12.89 -6.94
CA ALA A 283 32.57 11.86 -6.42
C ALA A 283 31.82 10.63 -5.87
N CYS A 284 30.59 10.76 -5.36
CA CYS A 284 29.78 9.63 -4.92
C CYS A 284 29.35 8.70 -6.07
N ASN A 285 29.41 9.14 -7.34
CA ASN A 285 29.25 8.26 -8.51
C ASN A 285 30.53 7.46 -8.84
N TYR A 286 31.70 7.86 -8.33
CA TYR A 286 32.99 7.23 -8.63
C TYR A 286 33.44 6.17 -7.61
N TYR A 287 32.79 6.08 -6.45
CA TYR A 287 33.15 5.11 -5.40
C TYR A 287 32.13 3.97 -5.27
N ILE A 288 31.62 3.46 -6.40
CA ILE A 288 30.83 2.22 -6.49
C ILE A 288 31.79 1.03 -6.60
N ASN A 289 32.70 0.90 -5.64
CA ASN A 289 33.30 -0.40 -5.35
C ASN A 289 33.16 -0.60 -3.85
N PRO A 290 32.36 -1.59 -3.38
CA PRO A 290 32.44 -1.98 -1.99
C PRO A 290 33.89 -2.38 -1.72
N PRO A 291 34.47 -2.05 -0.56
CA PRO A 291 35.76 -2.61 -0.21
C PRO A 291 35.58 -4.13 -0.19
N MET A 292 36.33 -4.82 -1.06
CA MET A 292 36.47 -6.26 -0.98
C MET A 292 37.34 -6.54 0.25
N TRP A 293 36.70 -7.03 1.30
CA TRP A 293 37.33 -7.79 2.37
C TRP A 293 36.59 -9.13 2.40
#